data_AF-A0A286CEH6-F1
#
_entry.id   AF-A0A286CEH6-F1
#
_cell.length_a   1.000
_cell.length_b   1.000
_cell.length_c   1.000
_cell.angle_alpha   90.00
_cell.angle_beta   90.00
_cell.angle_gamma   90.00
#
_symmetry.space_group_name_H-M   'P 1'
#
loop_
_entity.id
_entity.type
_entity.pdbx_description
1 polymer ?
#
loop_
_entity_poly.entity_id
_entity_poly.type
_entity_poly.pdbx_seq_one_letter_code
_entity_poly.pdbx_strand_id
1 'polypeptide(L)'
;MRVFRRRRGARRHSADGTPGIAGLPRAARVLLGCLPGVAAVVALFLCAHGVENAADTGARAAQPRSPATSYTAPRPPIEPRAHWLGDAARAQPRPRYDDRVAAVFVHHTDSPNGYDCADAPRIIRDLYTGQTGTRDWDDIGYNFVVDRCGTIYEGRAGGVERAVTGAHTQGFNHRTAGIAALGTFTEGMPVPRPMIRSIAALSAWKLGLTGTDPRSDVRLVSSNGLSRYAAGSTARLPALAGHNDGYMTSCPGAALHARLPEIRQLAARLQGRPDGPQQDHSERAAS
;
A
#
# COMPACT_ATOMS: atom_id res chain seq x y z
N MET A 1 -26.93 -24.61 -35.58
CA MET A 1 -27.82 -25.80 -35.48
C MET A 1 -27.21 -26.73 -34.43
N ARG A 2 -27.84 -27.20 -33.36
CA ARG A 2 -29.24 -27.33 -32.95
C ARG A 2 -29.45 -26.73 -31.55
N VAL A 3 -30.62 -26.13 -31.37
CA VAL A 3 -31.14 -25.47 -30.17
C VAL A 3 -31.92 -26.49 -29.35
N PHE A 4 -31.66 -26.62 -28.05
CA PHE A 4 -32.57 -27.28 -27.12
C PHE A 4 -33.37 -26.23 -26.35
N ARG A 5 -34.68 -26.23 -26.60
CA ARG A 5 -35.69 -25.36 -25.99
C ARG A 5 -36.49 -26.24 -25.02
N ARG A 6 -36.56 -25.91 -23.73
CA ARG A 6 -37.57 -26.48 -22.82
C ARG A 6 -38.26 -25.38 -22.01
N ARG A 7 -39.57 -25.60 -21.85
CA ARG A 7 -40.64 -24.62 -21.63
C ARG A 7 -40.75 -24.14 -20.17
N ARG A 8 -41.24 -22.89 -20.04
CA ARG A 8 -41.83 -22.28 -18.85
C ARG A 8 -43.12 -23.01 -18.45
N GLY A 9 -43.32 -23.19 -17.14
CA GLY A 9 -44.60 -23.57 -16.51
C GLY A 9 -44.98 -22.53 -15.45
N ALA A 10 -46.24 -22.11 -15.47
CA ALA A 10 -46.76 -20.90 -14.85
C ALA A 10 -47.14 -21.02 -13.36
N ARG A 11 -47.09 -19.88 -12.67
CA ARG A 11 -47.74 -19.63 -11.36
C ARG A 11 -49.26 -19.52 -11.53
N ARG A 12 -50.03 -19.98 -10.53
CA ARG A 12 -51.39 -19.48 -10.25
C ARG A 12 -51.58 -19.30 -8.75
N HIS A 13 -52.20 -18.17 -8.43
CA HIS A 13 -52.65 -17.68 -7.12
C HIS A 13 -53.90 -18.43 -6.63
N SER A 14 -54.07 -18.49 -5.30
CA SER A 14 -55.38 -18.36 -4.65
C SER A 14 -55.25 -17.56 -3.35
N ALA A 15 -56.00 -16.45 -3.33
CA ALA A 15 -56.57 -15.66 -2.23
C ALA A 15 -57.31 -16.56 -1.20
N ASP A 16 -57.78 -16.17 -0.02
CA ASP A 16 -57.79 -15.01 0.90
C ASP A 16 -58.66 -15.51 2.08
N GLY A 17 -58.52 -14.97 3.30
CA GLY A 17 -59.40 -15.38 4.40
C GLY A 17 -58.89 -15.10 5.80
N THR A 18 -59.14 -13.89 6.28
CA THR A 18 -59.00 -13.50 7.69
C THR A 18 -60.35 -13.66 8.38
N PRO A 19 -60.46 -14.32 9.56
CA PRO A 19 -61.65 -14.22 10.40
C PRO A 19 -61.53 -13.07 11.40
N GLY A 20 -62.57 -12.24 11.48
CA GLY A 20 -62.66 -11.08 12.37
C GLY A 20 -62.85 -11.44 13.84
N ILE A 21 -62.30 -10.59 14.71
CA ILE A 21 -62.50 -10.63 16.16
C ILE A 21 -63.63 -9.65 16.51
N ALA A 22 -64.76 -10.20 16.93
CA ALA A 22 -65.84 -9.46 17.58
C ALA A 22 -65.87 -9.79 19.08
N GLY A 23 -65.94 -8.76 19.91
CA GLY A 23 -66.54 -8.82 21.26
C GLY A 23 -65.57 -8.85 22.45
N LEU A 24 -65.20 -7.68 22.98
CA LEU A 24 -64.69 -7.53 24.35
C LEU A 24 -65.59 -6.57 25.16
N PRO A 25 -65.96 -6.90 26.41
CA PRO A 25 -66.95 -6.19 27.20
C PRO A 25 -66.46 -4.84 27.76
N ARG A 26 -67.41 -3.91 27.97
CA ARG A 26 -67.22 -2.49 28.34
C ARG A 26 -66.36 -2.21 29.58
N ALA A 27 -66.14 -3.18 30.47
CA ALA A 27 -65.29 -3.01 31.65
C ALA A 27 -63.77 -2.96 31.33
N ALA A 28 -63.34 -3.54 30.21
CA ALA A 28 -61.94 -3.51 29.79
C ALA A 28 -61.49 -2.14 29.21
N ARG A 29 -62.42 -1.20 28.98
CA ARG A 29 -62.11 0.15 28.50
C ARG A 29 -61.75 1.15 29.61
N VAL A 30 -62.00 0.83 30.88
CA VAL A 30 -61.73 1.78 31.99
C VAL A 30 -60.31 1.62 32.55
N LEU A 31 -59.70 0.44 32.44
CA LEU A 31 -58.29 0.24 32.82
C LEU A 31 -57.27 0.69 31.75
N LEU A 32 -57.73 1.02 30.54
CA LEU A 32 -56.88 1.56 29.46
C LEU A 32 -56.83 3.11 29.43
N GLY A 33 -57.49 3.79 30.37
CA GLY A 33 -57.50 5.25 30.48
C GLY A 33 -56.39 5.84 31.37
N CYS A 34 -55.78 5.05 32.25
CA CYS A 34 -54.78 5.56 33.22
C CYS A 34 -53.33 5.28 32.81
N LEU A 35 -53.09 4.45 31.80
CA LEU A 35 -51.75 4.15 31.29
C LEU A 35 -50.99 5.35 30.69
N PRO A 36 -51.60 6.28 29.93
CA PRO A 36 -50.86 7.43 29.40
C PRO A 36 -50.48 8.44 30.50
N GLY A 37 -51.28 8.57 31.55
CA GLY A 37 -51.00 9.47 32.68
C GLY A 37 -49.83 9.01 33.54
N VAL A 38 -49.73 7.71 33.83
CA VAL A 38 -48.61 7.13 34.60
C VAL A 38 -47.32 7.15 33.79
N ALA A 39 -47.39 6.88 32.48
CA ALA A 39 -46.22 6.97 31.59
C ALA A 39 -45.66 8.40 31.49
N ALA A 40 -46.53 9.43 31.46
CA ALA A 40 -46.11 10.83 31.44
C ALA A 40 -45.40 11.26 32.74
N VAL A 41 -45.90 10.81 33.90
CA VAL A 41 -45.28 11.13 35.21
C VAL A 41 -43.92 10.45 35.36
N VAL A 42 -43.77 9.20 34.91
CA VAL A 42 -42.49 8.48 34.91
C VAL A 42 -41.49 9.10 33.94
N ALA A 43 -41.93 9.55 32.76
CA ALA A 43 -41.07 10.26 31.81
C ALA A 43 -40.58 11.61 32.38
N LEU A 44 -41.44 12.38 33.05
CA LEU A 44 -41.06 13.62 33.72
C LEU A 44 -40.09 13.40 34.89
N PHE A 45 -40.28 12.35 35.69
CA PHE A 45 -39.34 11.99 36.76
C PHE A 45 -37.96 11.55 36.21
N LEU A 46 -37.94 10.76 35.13
CA LEU A 46 -36.71 10.34 34.45
C LEU A 46 -36.01 11.53 33.77
N CYS A 47 -36.75 12.48 33.21
CA CYS A 47 -36.20 13.72 32.66
C CYS A 47 -35.65 14.64 33.76
N ALA A 48 -36.30 14.75 34.92
CA ALA A 48 -35.80 15.55 36.03
C ALA A 48 -34.52 14.94 36.65
N HIS A 49 -34.53 13.64 36.96
CA HIS A 49 -33.39 12.94 37.57
C HIS A 49 -32.23 12.68 36.58
N GLY A 50 -32.51 12.68 35.27
CA GLY A 50 -31.48 12.62 34.23
C GLY A 50 -30.70 13.93 34.10
N VAL A 51 -31.33 15.07 34.39
CA VAL A 51 -30.70 16.40 34.31
C VAL A 51 -29.83 16.68 35.54
N GLU A 52 -30.20 16.15 36.71
CA GLU A 52 -29.44 16.32 37.95
C GLU A 52 -28.15 15.46 38.00
N ASN A 53 -28.14 14.28 37.37
CA ASN A 53 -26.93 13.46 37.24
C ASN A 53 -25.98 13.90 36.10
N ALA A 54 -26.47 14.70 35.15
CA ALA A 54 -25.65 15.28 34.09
C ALA A 54 -24.85 16.51 34.56
N ALA A 55 -25.23 17.11 35.69
CA ALA A 55 -24.56 18.29 36.24
C ALA A 55 -23.35 17.98 37.12
N ASP A 56 -23.20 16.73 37.60
CA ASP A 56 -22.13 16.33 38.54
C ASP A 56 -21.07 15.40 37.92
N THR A 57 -21.18 15.08 36.63
CA THR A 57 -20.04 14.56 35.86
C THR A 57 -19.21 15.74 35.41
N GLY A 58 -18.35 16.20 36.32
CA GLY A 58 -17.42 17.30 36.11
C GLY A 58 -16.84 17.28 34.70
N ALA A 59 -16.84 18.46 34.09
CA ALA A 59 -16.13 18.76 32.86
C ALA A 59 -14.68 18.31 33.00
N ARG A 60 -14.40 17.05 32.64
CA ARG A 60 -13.06 16.55 32.47
C ARG A 60 -12.56 17.27 31.23
N ALA A 61 -11.89 18.39 31.47
CA ALA A 61 -11.22 19.17 30.43
C ALA A 61 -10.56 18.17 29.48
N ALA A 62 -11.01 18.15 28.23
CA ALA A 62 -10.43 17.28 27.22
C ALA A 62 -8.94 17.63 27.19
N GLN A 63 -8.10 16.71 27.70
CA GLN A 63 -6.67 16.89 27.64
C GLN A 63 -6.31 17.14 26.17
N PRO A 64 -5.52 18.18 25.85
CA PRO A 64 -5.08 18.40 24.48
C PRO A 64 -4.43 17.11 24.01
N ARG A 65 -5.07 16.47 23.02
CA ARG A 65 -4.57 15.24 22.43
C ARG A 65 -3.25 15.62 21.78
N SER A 66 -2.13 15.17 22.35
CA SER A 66 -0.81 15.40 21.77
C SER A 66 -0.89 15.06 20.28
N PRO A 67 -0.36 15.92 19.39
CA PRO A 67 -0.39 15.63 17.97
C PRO A 67 0.23 14.25 17.76
N ALA A 68 -0.50 13.37 17.08
CA ALA A 68 0.01 12.04 16.77
C ALA A 68 1.32 12.22 16.01
N THR A 69 2.42 11.65 16.51
CA THR A 69 3.72 11.71 15.83
C THR A 69 3.56 11.17 14.42
N SER A 70 3.75 12.04 13.42
CA SER A 70 3.74 11.63 12.02
C SER A 70 5.10 11.02 11.66
N TYR A 71 5.10 9.74 11.28
CA TYR A 71 6.31 9.06 10.83
C TYR A 71 6.54 9.31 9.33
N THR A 72 7.28 10.37 9.02
CA THR A 72 7.64 10.79 7.66
C THR A 72 9.14 10.93 7.54
N ALA A 73 9.65 10.98 6.31
CA ALA A 73 11.07 11.23 6.04
C ALA A 73 11.20 12.32 4.96
N PRO A 74 12.28 13.13 4.99
CA PRO A 74 12.52 14.12 3.96
C PRO A 74 12.73 13.47 2.59
N ARG A 75 12.32 14.16 1.53
CA ARG A 75 12.62 13.76 0.16
C ARG A 75 14.15 13.78 -0.04
N PRO A 76 14.78 12.67 -0.47
CA PRO A 76 16.20 12.69 -0.78
C PRO A 76 16.47 13.49 -2.07
N PRO A 77 17.71 13.93 -2.33
CA PRO A 77 18.09 14.48 -3.63
C PRO A 77 17.80 13.47 -4.74
N ILE A 78 17.15 13.92 -5.82
CA ILE A 78 16.77 13.08 -6.95
C ILE A 78 17.18 13.83 -8.23
N GLU A 79 18.04 13.19 -9.02
CA GLU A 79 18.42 13.67 -10.34
C GLU A 79 17.22 13.58 -11.29
N PRO A 80 16.78 14.72 -11.87
CA PRO A 80 15.62 14.74 -12.73
C PRO A 80 15.90 14.02 -14.05
N ARG A 81 14.83 13.59 -14.72
CA ARG A 81 14.93 12.91 -16.02
C ARG A 81 15.73 13.70 -17.05
N ALA A 82 15.61 15.02 -17.06
CA ALA A 82 16.32 15.88 -18.00
C ALA A 82 17.86 15.66 -17.97
N HIS A 83 18.42 15.27 -16.82
CA HIS A 83 19.85 15.06 -16.67
C HIS A 83 20.35 13.78 -17.36
N TRP A 84 19.54 12.71 -17.37
CA TRP A 84 19.95 11.41 -17.95
C TRP A 84 19.26 11.07 -19.26
N LEU A 85 18.05 11.58 -19.52
CA LEU A 85 17.28 11.19 -20.70
C LEU A 85 17.84 11.84 -21.96
N GLY A 86 18.15 13.14 -21.93
CA GLY A 86 18.63 13.90 -23.07
C GLY A 86 17.73 13.72 -24.30
N ASP A 87 18.34 13.61 -25.49
CA ASP A 87 17.63 13.49 -26.77
C ASP A 87 16.98 12.12 -27.00
N ALA A 88 17.15 11.15 -26.09
CA ALA A 88 16.47 9.86 -26.17
C ALA A 88 14.98 9.94 -25.81
N ALA A 89 14.50 11.08 -25.29
CA ALA A 89 13.11 11.27 -24.94
C ALA A 89 12.19 10.96 -26.15
N ARG A 90 11.13 10.19 -25.90
CA ARG A 90 10.09 9.88 -26.89
C ARG A 90 8.77 10.47 -26.43
N ALA A 91 7.85 10.67 -27.38
CA ALA A 91 6.47 10.97 -27.02
C ALA A 91 5.89 9.78 -26.25
N GLN A 92 5.48 10.01 -25.00
CA GLN A 92 4.91 8.98 -24.14
C GLN A 92 3.42 9.23 -23.87
N PRO A 93 2.63 8.18 -23.62
CA PRO A 93 1.30 8.33 -23.08
C PRO A 93 1.32 9.11 -21.76
N ARG A 94 0.17 9.69 -21.39
CA ARG A 94 0.03 10.34 -20.10
C ARG A 94 0.29 9.34 -18.96
N PRO A 95 1.05 9.70 -17.91
CA PRO A 95 1.27 8.80 -16.79
C PRO A 95 -0.04 8.41 -16.09
N ARG A 96 -0.10 7.17 -15.63
CA ARG A 96 -1.19 6.63 -14.82
C ARG A 96 -0.83 6.74 -13.34
N TYR A 97 -1.81 7.02 -12.50
CA TYR A 97 -1.60 7.23 -11.08
C TYR A 97 -2.54 6.35 -10.26
N ASP A 98 -2.01 5.78 -9.20
CA ASP A 98 -2.78 5.17 -8.13
C ASP A 98 -3.13 6.23 -7.06
N ASP A 99 -3.97 5.84 -6.11
CA ASP A 99 -4.38 6.67 -4.99
C ASP A 99 -3.27 6.87 -3.95
N ARG A 100 -2.33 5.92 -3.84
CA ARG A 100 -1.23 5.96 -2.86
C ARG A 100 -0.09 5.02 -3.20
N VAL A 101 1.05 5.19 -2.53
CA VAL A 101 2.14 4.19 -2.48
C VAL A 101 2.03 3.42 -1.17
N ALA A 102 1.67 2.14 -1.24
CA ALA A 102 1.53 1.24 -0.10
C ALA A 102 2.76 0.35 0.10
N ALA A 103 3.53 0.08 -0.95
CA ALA A 103 4.73 -0.74 -0.88
C ALA A 103 5.83 -0.24 -1.82
N VAL A 104 7.05 -0.69 -1.57
CA VAL A 104 8.21 -0.51 -2.43
C VAL A 104 8.74 -1.87 -2.84
N PHE A 105 9.00 -2.06 -4.14
CA PHE A 105 9.72 -3.22 -4.65
C PHE A 105 11.14 -2.82 -5.06
N VAL A 106 12.13 -3.51 -4.49
CA VAL A 106 13.54 -3.36 -4.85
C VAL A 106 13.88 -4.33 -5.96
N HIS A 107 14.55 -3.80 -6.99
CA HIS A 107 15.01 -4.49 -8.17
C HIS A 107 16.52 -4.33 -8.32
N HIS A 108 17.11 -5.14 -9.18
CA HIS A 108 18.35 -4.79 -9.87
C HIS A 108 18.07 -4.63 -11.37
N THR A 109 18.96 -3.96 -12.09
CA THR A 109 18.84 -3.79 -13.56
C THR A 109 19.45 -4.94 -14.34
N ASP A 110 20.23 -5.80 -13.66
CA ASP A 110 21.07 -6.85 -14.25
C ASP A 110 22.08 -6.31 -15.27
N SER A 111 22.54 -5.07 -15.06
CA SER A 111 23.62 -4.46 -15.82
C SER A 111 24.98 -4.74 -15.15
N PRO A 112 26.11 -4.62 -15.88
CA PRO A 112 27.44 -4.73 -15.28
C PRO A 112 27.65 -3.76 -14.10
N ASN A 113 28.49 -4.14 -13.14
CA ASN A 113 28.81 -3.32 -11.95
C ASN A 113 30.07 -2.45 -12.12
N GLY A 114 30.92 -2.77 -13.10
CA GLY A 114 32.23 -2.16 -13.32
C GLY A 114 32.18 -0.82 -14.07
N TYR A 115 31.17 0.01 -13.81
CA TYR A 115 31.03 1.34 -14.43
C TYR A 115 31.49 2.44 -13.47
N ASP A 116 31.92 3.56 -14.04
CA ASP A 116 32.14 4.80 -13.30
C ASP A 116 30.81 5.50 -13.03
N CYS A 117 30.61 6.08 -11.86
CA CYS A 117 29.30 6.67 -11.53
C CYS A 117 28.88 7.82 -12.47
N ALA A 118 29.85 8.48 -13.13
CA ALA A 118 29.58 9.45 -14.19
C ALA A 118 28.92 8.83 -15.45
N ASP A 119 29.06 7.52 -15.66
CA ASP A 119 28.41 6.78 -16.75
C ASP A 119 26.96 6.38 -16.44
N ALA A 120 26.53 6.47 -15.18
CA ALA A 120 25.18 6.03 -14.78
C ALA A 120 24.07 6.67 -15.64
N PRO A 121 24.09 7.98 -15.97
CA PRO A 121 23.12 8.59 -16.88
C PRO A 121 23.03 7.89 -18.25
N ARG A 122 24.18 7.51 -18.83
CA ARG A 122 24.22 6.81 -20.12
C ARG A 122 23.63 5.42 -19.99
N ILE A 123 23.99 4.67 -18.95
CA ILE A 123 23.47 3.29 -18.74
C ILE A 123 21.95 3.32 -18.51
N ILE A 124 21.44 4.29 -17.74
CA ILE A 124 20.00 4.45 -17.52
C ILE A 124 19.28 4.79 -18.84
N ARG A 125 19.89 5.62 -19.69
CA ARG A 125 19.37 5.92 -21.03
C ARG A 125 19.31 4.68 -21.91
N ASP A 126 20.33 3.82 -21.87
CA ASP A 126 20.36 2.56 -22.61
C ASP A 126 19.23 1.61 -22.16
N LEU A 127 19.01 1.51 -20.84
CA LEU A 127 17.88 0.77 -20.26
C LEU A 127 16.52 1.33 -20.72
N TYR A 128 16.36 2.66 -20.69
CA TYR A 128 15.15 3.33 -21.18
C TYR A 128 14.91 3.05 -22.67
N THR A 129 15.94 3.17 -23.51
CA THR A 129 15.84 2.92 -24.96
C THR A 129 15.48 1.47 -25.25
N GLY A 130 16.06 0.51 -24.52
CA GLY A 130 15.71 -0.90 -24.65
C GLY A 130 14.26 -1.19 -24.27
N GLN A 131 13.73 -0.54 -23.22
CA GLN A 131 12.35 -0.72 -22.76
C GLN A 131 11.32 -0.03 -23.66
N THR A 132 11.58 1.22 -24.07
CA THR A 132 10.66 2.01 -24.90
C THR A 132 10.80 1.75 -26.40
N GLY A 133 11.92 1.15 -26.82
CA GLY A 133 12.15 0.70 -28.20
C GLY A 133 11.74 -0.75 -28.37
N THR A 134 12.62 -1.67 -27.96
CA THR A 134 12.46 -3.10 -28.26
C THR A 134 11.28 -3.74 -27.56
N ARG A 135 10.95 -3.31 -26.33
CA ARG A 135 9.83 -3.88 -25.55
C ARG A 135 8.52 -3.11 -25.70
N ASP A 136 8.54 -1.97 -26.40
CA ASP A 136 7.37 -1.11 -26.64
C ASP A 136 6.66 -0.69 -25.34
N TRP A 137 7.42 -0.40 -24.29
CA TRP A 137 6.86 0.11 -23.04
C TRP A 137 6.63 1.62 -23.10
N ASP A 138 5.57 2.10 -22.45
CA ASP A 138 5.24 3.53 -22.30
C ASP A 138 6.37 4.38 -21.65
N ASP A 139 7.33 3.75 -20.96
CA ASP A 139 8.45 4.41 -20.29
C ASP A 139 9.37 3.35 -19.70
N ILE A 140 10.48 3.77 -19.08
CA ILE A 140 11.19 2.94 -18.12
C ILE A 140 10.22 2.42 -17.03
N GLY A 141 10.28 1.13 -16.71
CA GLY A 141 9.31 0.45 -15.85
C GLY A 141 9.48 0.77 -14.37
N TYR A 142 10.68 1.18 -13.94
CA TYR A 142 10.99 1.54 -12.55
C TYR A 142 10.63 2.99 -12.26
N ASN A 143 10.16 3.27 -11.05
CA ASN A 143 9.89 4.64 -10.61
C ASN A 143 11.19 5.40 -10.33
N PHE A 144 12.22 4.71 -9.84
CA PHE A 144 13.52 5.27 -9.54
C PHE A 144 14.65 4.29 -9.86
N VAL A 145 15.84 4.82 -10.13
CA VAL A 145 17.07 4.05 -10.27
C VAL A 145 18.13 4.58 -9.29
N VAL A 146 18.89 3.70 -8.66
CA VAL A 146 19.97 4.07 -7.71
C VAL A 146 21.28 3.46 -8.19
N ASP A 147 22.30 4.28 -8.39
CA ASP A 147 23.64 3.81 -8.80
C ASP A 147 24.49 3.31 -7.62
N ARG A 148 25.68 2.76 -7.91
CA ARG A 148 26.64 2.28 -6.90
C ARG A 148 27.22 3.39 -6.01
N CYS A 149 27.19 4.64 -6.45
CA CYS A 149 27.59 5.81 -5.66
C CYS A 149 26.46 6.36 -4.79
N GLY A 150 25.23 5.85 -4.94
CA GLY A 150 24.06 6.27 -4.19
C GLY A 150 23.30 7.44 -4.85
N THR A 151 23.63 7.83 -6.07
CA THR A 151 22.83 8.82 -6.81
C THR A 151 21.46 8.23 -7.11
N ILE A 152 20.40 8.99 -6.80
CA ILE A 152 19.02 8.59 -7.08
C ILE A 152 18.57 9.33 -8.33
N TYR A 153 18.12 8.59 -9.34
CA TYR A 153 17.58 9.14 -10.57
C TYR A 153 16.06 8.94 -10.61
N GLU A 154 15.34 9.98 -11.05
CA GLU A 154 13.94 9.83 -11.44
C GLU A 154 13.85 8.84 -12.60
N GLY A 155 13.14 7.72 -12.39
CA GLY A 155 12.77 6.77 -13.43
C GLY A 155 11.51 7.26 -14.11
N ARG A 156 10.41 6.50 -14.04
CA ARG A 156 9.13 6.78 -14.70
C ARG A 156 8.59 8.20 -14.46
N ALA A 157 8.22 8.87 -15.55
CA ALA A 157 7.88 10.30 -15.56
C ALA A 157 6.65 10.65 -14.71
N GLY A 158 6.70 11.81 -14.04
CA GLY A 158 5.58 12.34 -13.24
C GLY A 158 5.42 11.68 -11.87
N GLY A 159 6.35 10.78 -11.50
CA GLY A 159 6.24 9.90 -10.35
C GLY A 159 6.91 10.34 -9.06
N VAL A 160 7.73 11.38 -9.10
CA VAL A 160 8.57 11.74 -7.96
C VAL A 160 7.70 11.94 -6.72
N GLU A 161 6.77 12.90 -6.76
CA GLU A 161 5.91 13.24 -5.62
C GLU A 161 4.55 12.54 -5.65
N ARG A 162 4.28 11.71 -6.66
CA ARG A 162 2.97 11.08 -6.88
C ARG A 162 3.08 9.55 -6.89
N ALA A 163 1.95 8.85 -6.80
CA ALA A 163 1.90 7.41 -6.94
C ALA A 163 1.77 7.01 -8.42
N VAL A 164 2.78 7.31 -9.25
CA VAL A 164 2.75 6.89 -10.67
C VAL A 164 2.88 5.37 -10.77
N THR A 165 2.02 4.75 -11.56
CA THR A 165 2.02 3.31 -11.78
C THR A 165 3.20 2.91 -12.69
N GLY A 166 4.06 2.03 -12.17
CA GLY A 166 5.20 1.46 -12.87
C GLY A 166 4.85 0.29 -13.80
N ALA A 167 5.89 -0.34 -14.32
CA ALA A 167 5.84 -1.60 -15.07
C ALA A 167 6.96 -2.55 -14.60
N HIS A 168 7.24 -2.57 -13.30
CA HIS A 168 8.39 -3.25 -12.72
C HIS A 168 8.07 -4.61 -12.08
N THR A 169 6.86 -4.81 -11.57
CA THR A 169 6.47 -6.03 -10.83
C THR A 169 5.12 -6.51 -11.32
N GLN A 170 5.10 -7.56 -12.15
CA GLN A 170 3.84 -8.12 -12.65
C GLN A 170 2.92 -8.51 -11.48
N GLY A 171 1.63 -8.23 -11.63
CA GLY A 171 0.63 -8.37 -10.57
C GLY A 171 0.64 -7.24 -9.53
N PHE A 172 1.75 -6.55 -9.29
CA PHE A 172 1.88 -5.58 -8.18
C PHE A 172 2.41 -4.21 -8.58
N ASN A 173 2.27 -3.80 -9.85
CA ASN A 173 2.60 -2.44 -10.29
C ASN A 173 1.71 -1.37 -9.64
N HIS A 174 0.47 -1.72 -9.30
CA HIS A 174 -0.47 -0.79 -8.68
C HIS A 174 -0.17 -0.56 -7.21
N ARG A 175 -0.24 0.71 -6.79
CA ARG A 175 -0.01 1.19 -5.42
C ARG A 175 1.39 0.88 -4.90
N THR A 176 2.37 0.69 -5.78
CA THR A 176 3.76 0.45 -5.37
C THR A 176 4.73 1.34 -6.13
N ALA A 177 5.94 1.47 -5.59
CA ALA A 177 7.04 2.11 -6.29
C ALA A 177 8.20 1.12 -6.48
N GLY A 178 8.69 1.00 -7.71
CA GLY A 178 9.86 0.21 -8.05
C GLY A 178 11.14 1.02 -7.95
N ILE A 179 12.10 0.54 -7.16
CA ILE A 179 13.46 1.11 -7.08
C ILE A 179 14.43 0.09 -7.67
N ALA A 180 15.09 0.43 -8.77
CA ALA A 180 16.11 -0.43 -9.37
C ALA A 180 17.52 -0.02 -8.94
N ALA A 181 18.26 -0.96 -8.35
CA ALA A 181 19.69 -0.83 -8.16
C ALA A 181 20.42 -1.06 -9.50
N LEU A 182 21.16 -0.06 -9.97
CA LEU A 182 21.90 -0.14 -11.22
C LEU A 182 23.10 -1.07 -11.07
N GLY A 183 22.97 -2.29 -11.58
CA GLY A 183 23.93 -3.36 -11.44
C GLY A 183 23.30 -4.75 -11.42
N THR A 184 24.14 -5.75 -11.13
CA THR A 184 23.75 -7.14 -10.84
C THR A 184 24.27 -7.56 -9.47
N PHE A 185 23.44 -8.21 -8.66
CA PHE A 185 23.69 -8.44 -7.22
C PHE A 185 23.37 -9.88 -6.83
N THR A 186 23.87 -10.81 -7.63
CA THR A 186 23.83 -12.26 -7.35
C THR A 186 24.60 -12.59 -6.07
N GLU A 187 24.53 -13.86 -5.65
CA GLU A 187 25.25 -14.33 -4.47
C GLU A 187 26.75 -14.01 -4.54
N GLY A 188 27.34 -13.60 -3.41
CA GLY A 188 28.74 -13.19 -3.31
C GLY A 188 29.05 -11.79 -3.84
N MET A 189 28.15 -11.14 -4.56
CA MET A 189 28.38 -9.78 -5.08
C MET A 189 28.31 -8.72 -3.96
N PRO A 190 29.24 -7.76 -3.91
CA PRO A 190 29.15 -6.67 -2.95
C PRO A 190 27.99 -5.75 -3.28
N VAL A 191 27.26 -5.32 -2.25
CA VAL A 191 26.22 -4.29 -2.36
C VAL A 191 26.76 -2.97 -1.78
N PRO A 192 26.97 -1.93 -2.59
CA PRO A 192 27.58 -0.69 -2.13
C PRO A 192 26.79 -0.03 -0.99
N ARG A 193 27.49 0.39 0.06
CA ARG A 193 26.88 1.11 1.21
C ARG A 193 26.11 2.38 0.80
N PRO A 194 26.61 3.24 -0.11
CA PRO A 194 25.85 4.40 -0.56
C PRO A 194 24.50 4.01 -1.19
N MET A 195 24.48 2.99 -2.04
CA MET A 195 23.26 2.46 -2.65
C MET A 195 22.25 1.99 -1.60
N ILE A 196 22.68 1.21 -0.60
CA ILE A 196 21.81 0.76 0.52
C ILE A 196 21.15 1.96 1.22
N ARG A 197 21.94 3.00 1.53
CA ARG A 197 21.43 4.22 2.18
C ARG A 197 20.42 4.96 1.33
N SER A 198 20.69 5.10 0.03
CA SER A 198 19.80 5.80 -0.89
C SER A 198 18.50 5.04 -1.14
N ILE A 199 18.54 3.71 -1.27
CA ILE A 199 17.33 2.88 -1.33
C ILE A 199 16.52 3.07 -0.05
N ALA A 200 17.16 3.01 1.13
CA ALA A 200 16.46 3.20 2.41
C ALA A 200 15.84 4.59 2.54
N ALA A 201 16.55 5.66 2.17
CA ALA A 201 16.03 7.03 2.22
C ALA A 201 14.84 7.23 1.27
N LEU A 202 14.93 6.69 0.05
CA LEU A 202 13.85 6.76 -0.92
C LEU A 202 12.63 5.96 -0.46
N SER A 203 12.82 4.76 0.10
CA SER A 203 11.74 3.96 0.69
C SER A 203 11.11 4.66 1.91
N ALA A 204 11.92 5.23 2.79
CA ALA A 204 11.45 5.97 3.97
C ALA A 204 10.53 7.12 3.56
N TRP A 205 10.95 7.91 2.57
CA TRP A 205 10.16 9.02 2.06
C TRP A 205 8.87 8.56 1.38
N LYS A 206 8.95 7.64 0.40
CA LYS A 206 7.75 7.20 -0.35
C LYS A 206 6.72 6.51 0.53
N LEU A 207 7.14 5.67 1.49
CA LEU A 207 6.25 5.04 2.46
C LEU A 207 5.78 6.01 3.54
N GLY A 208 6.57 7.06 3.82
CA GLY A 208 6.22 8.13 4.75
C GLY A 208 5.04 8.98 4.28
N LEU A 209 4.84 9.10 2.96
CA LEU A 209 3.67 9.78 2.37
C LEU A 209 2.33 9.16 2.80
N THR A 210 2.34 7.89 3.22
CA THR A 210 1.16 7.16 3.70
C THR A 210 1.29 6.71 5.16
N GLY A 211 2.36 7.10 5.85
CA GLY A 211 2.66 6.65 7.21
C GLY A 211 2.93 5.15 7.34
N THR A 212 3.24 4.46 6.24
CA THR A 212 3.53 3.02 6.24
C THR A 212 4.87 2.74 6.90
N ASP A 213 4.92 1.79 7.84
CA ASP A 213 6.18 1.34 8.45
C ASP A 213 6.93 0.42 7.46
N PRO A 214 8.17 0.76 7.05
CA PRO A 214 8.96 -0.06 6.13
C PRO A 214 9.22 -1.48 6.62
N ARG A 215 9.09 -1.74 7.93
CA ARG A 215 9.28 -3.06 8.56
C ARG A 215 8.03 -3.92 8.58
N SER A 216 6.86 -3.32 8.32
CA SER A 216 5.58 -4.02 8.37
C SER A 216 5.31 -4.85 7.10
N ASP A 217 4.28 -5.70 7.18
CA ASP A 217 3.66 -6.31 6.02
C ASP A 217 2.42 -5.51 5.57
N VAL A 218 2.17 -5.52 4.27
CA VAL A 218 1.02 -4.90 3.62
C VAL A 218 0.22 -5.92 2.81
N ARG A 219 -1.04 -5.57 2.53
CA ARG A 219 -1.92 -6.35 1.66
C ARG A 219 -1.97 -5.73 0.27
N LEU A 220 -1.56 -6.48 -0.75
CA LEU A 220 -1.61 -6.06 -2.15
C LEU A 220 -2.48 -7.03 -2.95
N VAL A 221 -3.25 -6.49 -3.89
CA VAL A 221 -4.09 -7.30 -4.79
C VAL A 221 -3.34 -7.54 -6.09
N SER A 222 -3.21 -8.81 -6.50
CA SER A 222 -2.57 -9.13 -7.78
C SER A 222 -3.47 -8.69 -8.94
N SER A 223 -3.00 -7.75 -9.75
CA SER A 223 -3.78 -7.18 -10.86
C SER A 223 -3.96 -8.13 -12.05
N ASN A 224 -3.13 -9.18 -12.14
CA ASN A 224 -3.19 -10.21 -13.18
C ASN A 224 -2.70 -11.56 -12.63
N GLY A 225 -2.78 -12.61 -13.45
CA GLY A 225 -2.36 -13.97 -13.10
C GLY A 225 -0.93 -14.32 -13.52
N LEU A 226 -0.09 -13.32 -13.82
CA LEU A 226 1.29 -13.52 -14.30
C LEU A 226 2.31 -13.49 -13.16
N SER A 227 1.89 -13.10 -11.95
CA SER A 227 2.72 -13.14 -10.74
C SER A 227 2.62 -14.51 -10.04
N ARG A 228 3.24 -14.65 -8.86
CA ARG A 228 3.07 -15.84 -7.99
C ARG A 228 1.63 -16.03 -7.50
N TYR A 229 0.77 -15.03 -7.71
CA TYR A 229 -0.56 -14.93 -7.13
C TYR A 229 -1.62 -14.85 -8.23
N ALA A 230 -2.74 -15.53 -8.03
CA ALA A 230 -3.87 -15.49 -8.95
C ALA A 230 -4.43 -14.06 -9.07
N ALA A 231 -4.94 -13.70 -10.24
CA ALA A 231 -5.58 -12.41 -10.47
C ALA A 231 -6.71 -12.16 -9.44
N GLY A 232 -6.74 -10.96 -8.86
CA GLY A 232 -7.72 -10.56 -7.84
C GLY A 232 -7.44 -11.10 -6.43
N SER A 233 -6.48 -12.02 -6.26
CA SER A 233 -6.11 -12.51 -4.93
C SER A 233 -5.31 -11.47 -4.14
N THR A 234 -5.45 -11.49 -2.80
CA THR A 234 -4.70 -10.61 -1.89
C THR A 234 -3.47 -11.33 -1.36
N ALA A 235 -2.30 -10.81 -1.68
CA ALA A 235 -1.02 -11.22 -1.12
C ALA A 235 -0.70 -10.41 0.15
N ARG A 236 -0.10 -11.06 1.15
CA ARG A 236 0.53 -10.40 2.30
C ARG A 236 2.04 -10.38 2.04
N LEU A 237 2.61 -9.19 1.84
CA LEU A 237 4.00 -8.98 1.43
C LEU A 237 4.65 -7.92 2.31
N PRO A 238 5.99 -7.91 2.48
CA PRO A 238 6.68 -6.82 3.15
C PRO A 238 6.38 -5.46 2.50
N ALA A 239 6.23 -4.40 3.28
CA ALA A 239 6.06 -3.03 2.78
C ALA A 239 7.25 -2.59 1.92
N LEU A 240 8.44 -3.12 2.19
CA LEU A 240 9.63 -3.01 1.37
C LEU A 240 10.07 -4.42 0.99
N ALA A 241 9.77 -4.84 -0.24
CA ALA A 241 9.97 -6.20 -0.74
C ALA A 241 11.02 -6.25 -1.85
N GLY A 242 11.63 -7.41 -2.08
CA GLY A 242 12.36 -7.70 -3.31
C GLY A 242 11.40 -8.11 -4.42
N HIS A 243 11.78 -7.93 -5.69
CA HIS A 243 10.95 -8.38 -6.81
C HIS A 243 10.58 -9.87 -6.73
N ASN A 244 11.53 -10.72 -6.32
CA ASN A 244 11.35 -12.15 -6.13
C ASN A 244 10.29 -12.54 -5.06
N ASP A 245 9.93 -11.63 -4.15
CA ASP A 245 8.85 -11.85 -3.17
C ASP A 245 7.48 -11.89 -3.88
N GLY A 246 7.28 -11.05 -4.89
CA GLY A 246 6.01 -10.95 -5.64
C GLY A 246 5.98 -11.75 -6.94
N TYR A 247 7.13 -12.05 -7.53
CA TYR A 247 7.26 -12.60 -8.89
C TYR A 247 8.30 -13.73 -8.97
N MET A 248 8.19 -14.59 -9.99
CA MET A 248 9.09 -15.73 -10.23
C MET A 248 10.38 -15.27 -10.93
N THR A 249 11.24 -14.57 -10.20
CA THR A 249 12.52 -14.03 -10.71
C THR A 249 13.63 -14.18 -9.65
N SER A 250 14.88 -14.08 -10.09
CA SER A 250 16.05 -13.93 -9.22
C SER A 250 16.28 -12.48 -8.77
N CYS A 251 15.68 -11.49 -9.43
CA CYS A 251 15.76 -10.07 -9.08
C CYS A 251 15.20 -9.83 -7.66
N PRO A 252 15.85 -9.03 -6.78
CA PRO A 252 16.97 -8.11 -7.02
C PRO A 252 18.37 -8.75 -6.96
N GLY A 253 18.47 -10.06 -6.99
CA GLY A 253 19.69 -10.82 -6.75
C GLY A 253 19.85 -11.16 -5.27
N ALA A 254 20.47 -12.32 -5.00
CA ALA A 254 20.57 -12.87 -3.64
C ALA A 254 21.30 -11.92 -2.66
N ALA A 255 22.37 -11.26 -3.10
CA ALA A 255 23.13 -10.35 -2.23
C ALA A 255 22.32 -9.11 -1.84
N LEU A 256 21.62 -8.47 -2.79
CA LEU A 256 20.78 -7.30 -2.49
C LEU A 256 19.52 -7.70 -1.71
N HIS A 257 18.91 -8.84 -2.03
CA HIS A 257 17.79 -9.37 -1.27
C HIS A 257 18.15 -9.60 0.21
N ALA A 258 19.34 -10.14 0.49
CA ALA A 258 19.83 -10.34 1.85
C ALA A 258 20.01 -9.03 2.65
N ARG A 259 20.10 -7.86 1.98
CA ARG A 259 20.16 -6.54 2.64
C ARG A 259 18.79 -5.94 2.95
N LEU A 260 17.69 -6.51 2.47
CA LEU A 260 16.36 -5.92 2.66
C LEU A 260 15.99 -5.72 4.14
N PRO A 261 16.27 -6.65 5.08
CA PRO A 261 16.01 -6.41 6.50
C PRO A 261 16.74 -5.17 7.05
N GLU A 262 18.00 -4.97 6.66
CA GLU A 262 18.77 -3.78 7.05
C GLU A 262 18.20 -2.50 6.45
N ILE A 263 17.83 -2.53 5.16
CA ILE A 263 17.24 -1.38 4.47
C ILE A 263 15.92 -0.97 5.16
N ARG A 264 15.08 -1.95 5.56
CA ARG A 264 13.84 -1.70 6.30
C ARG A 264 14.10 -1.00 7.64
N GLN A 265 15.09 -1.45 8.39
CA GLN A 265 15.44 -0.83 9.67
C GLN A 265 15.97 0.59 9.48
N LEU A 266 16.86 0.81 8.51
CA LEU A 266 17.37 2.13 8.20
C LEU A 266 16.23 3.07 7.74
N ALA A 267 15.33 2.60 6.88
CA ALA A 267 14.20 3.39 6.43
C ALA A 267 13.24 3.75 7.57
N ALA A 268 12.98 2.83 8.50
CA ALA A 268 12.15 3.11 9.68
C ALA A 268 12.79 4.16 10.59
N ARG A 269 14.10 4.09 10.84
CA ARG A 269 14.83 5.12 11.58
C ARG A 269 14.78 6.48 10.89
N LEU A 270 14.92 6.52 9.56
CA LEU A 270 14.78 7.75 8.78
C LEU A 270 13.37 8.35 8.83
N GLN A 271 12.34 7.53 9.11
CA GLN A 271 10.98 8.01 9.40
C GLN A 271 10.79 8.49 10.85
N GLY A 272 11.84 8.49 11.68
CA GLY A 272 11.76 8.82 13.11
C GLY A 272 11.06 7.76 13.95
N ARG A 273 10.95 6.52 13.45
CA ARG A 273 10.34 5.42 14.22
C ARG A 273 11.31 4.91 15.28
N PRO A 274 10.80 4.53 16.47
CA PRO A 274 11.63 3.88 17.47
C PRO A 274 12.16 2.55 16.94
N ASP A 275 13.36 2.21 17.36
CA ASP A 275 13.91 0.87 17.13
C ASP A 275 12.97 -0.16 17.77
N GLY A 276 12.66 -1.22 17.01
CA GLY A 276 11.90 -2.34 17.55
C GLY A 276 12.75 -3.11 18.58
N PRO A 277 12.16 -4.04 19.36
CA PRO A 277 12.95 -4.94 20.19
C PRO A 277 14.02 -5.61 19.32
N GLN A 278 15.28 -5.39 19.69
CA GLN A 278 16.44 -5.92 18.99
C GLN A 278 16.38 -7.45 19.07
N GLN A 279 16.14 -8.12 17.94
CA GLN A 279 16.29 -9.57 17.90
C GLN A 279 17.77 -9.86 18.03
N ASP A 280 18.19 -10.22 19.24
CA ASP A 280 19.56 -10.60 19.50
C ASP A 280 19.88 -11.87 18.70
N HIS A 281 20.76 -11.73 17.71
CA HIS A 281 21.20 -12.83 16.86
C HIS A 281 22.34 -13.63 17.51
N SER A 282 22.58 -13.46 18.81
CA SER A 282 23.67 -14.12 19.54
C SER A 282 23.44 -15.61 19.88
N GLU A 283 22.22 -16.15 19.76
CA GLU A 283 21.95 -17.53 20.21
C GLU A 283 21.92 -18.62 19.11
N ARG A 284 22.10 -18.29 17.82
CA ARG A 284 22.06 -19.32 16.75
C ARG A 284 23.41 -19.94 16.38
N ALA A 285 24.46 -19.69 17.16
CA ALA A 285 25.79 -20.29 16.95
C ALA A 285 26.14 -21.43 17.93
N ALA A 286 25.20 -21.89 18.76
CA ALA A 286 25.42 -23.01 19.68
C ALA A 286 24.22 -23.97 19.67
N SER A 287 24.10 -24.81 18.63
CA SER A 287 23.38 -26.09 18.65
C SER A 287 23.83 -26.95 17.48
#